data_AF-A0A562ZRC1-F1
#
_entry.id   AF-A0A562ZRC1-F1
#
_cell.length_a   1.000
_cell.length_b   1.000
_cell.length_c   1.000
_cell.angle_alpha   90.00
_cell.angle_beta   90.00
_cell.angle_gamma   90.00
#
_symmetry.space_group_name_H-M   'P 1'
#
loop_
_entity.id
_entity.type
_entity.pdbx_description
1 polymer ?
#
loop_
_entity_poly.entity_id
_entity_poly.type
_entity_poly.pdbx_seq_one_letter_code
_entity_poly.pdbx_strand_id
1 'polypeptide(L)'
;MLQKVVRSTIIDAPIERVWAVLRDFNSHDQWHDVVDASCIENGESSAQVGCVRSFSLKDGNRIREQLLALSDTEYKSTYTIVEATVPLLRYVATVTLKPVTDGDRTFWHWESSFATPPGQERELRDMVAEGVYEAGFANLRRYLQATPASRGAGAATGSAAGAAGMALPSREVRLARYGGPAELEASAGSCPPPGVGEVRIRQRAIGLNFIDVYLRRGWIPGLLPLPGVLGMEAAGTVEDAGTGVGGLLPGDRVAYLCPEPGAYRSIRTLPASHVVRLPAEVDDETAAAILLKGVTADYLLRDLGRVGPGTRMLVHAAAGGVGSLLCGWARSLGATVVGTVSSEAKARFARDHGCEHVIVARDGRFADAVQAHCGGADFIVDGLGGPAVAENLAAADRRCHWVSLGQAGGPLPPLEVDRLLAKSMTFTRPVVFDFVTRRGELQQRAQRVWDALRSGAVRPPAIERFSLDAAGQAHRRLESRESTGSLVLVT
;
A
#
# COMPACT_ATOMS: atom_id res chain seq x y z
N MET A 1 -3.57 -19.29 24.18
CA MET A 1 -3.56 -19.42 22.69
C MET A 1 -4.91 -18.97 22.16
N LEU A 2 -5.00 -18.46 20.94
CA LEU A 2 -6.30 -18.16 20.32
C LEU A 2 -7.02 -19.47 19.99
N GLN A 3 -8.26 -19.58 20.42
CA GLN A 3 -9.20 -20.62 20.01
C GLN A 3 -9.74 -20.27 18.62
N LYS A 4 -9.99 -21.31 17.81
CA LYS A 4 -10.66 -21.19 16.52
C LYS A 4 -11.84 -22.14 16.48
N VAL A 5 -13.03 -21.64 16.14
CA VAL A 5 -14.24 -22.42 15.93
C VAL A 5 -14.69 -22.24 14.50
N VAL A 6 -15.01 -23.34 13.83
CA VAL A 6 -15.55 -23.35 12.47
C VAL A 6 -16.68 -24.36 12.42
N ARG A 7 -17.83 -23.95 11.90
CA ARG A 7 -18.96 -24.81 11.56
C ARG A 7 -19.53 -24.40 10.22
N SER A 8 -20.09 -25.37 9.50
CA SER A 8 -20.76 -25.11 8.24
C SER A 8 -21.93 -26.05 8.04
N THR A 9 -22.92 -25.63 7.25
CA THR A 9 -24.08 -26.47 6.96
C THR A 9 -24.73 -26.10 5.63
N ILE A 10 -25.66 -26.94 5.19
CA ILE A 10 -26.56 -26.65 4.06
C ILE A 10 -27.93 -26.23 4.61
N ILE A 11 -28.46 -25.14 4.10
CA ILE A 11 -29.81 -24.64 4.36
C ILE A 11 -30.64 -24.85 3.10
N ASP A 12 -31.79 -25.50 3.23
CA ASP A 12 -32.72 -25.80 2.13
C ASP A 12 -33.57 -24.57 1.77
N ALA A 13 -32.90 -23.50 1.36
CA ALA A 13 -33.49 -22.27 0.85
C ALA A 13 -32.51 -21.50 -0.08
N PRO A 14 -33.02 -20.69 -1.03
CA PRO A 14 -32.22 -19.81 -1.86
C PRO A 14 -31.36 -18.85 -1.05
N ILE A 15 -30.19 -18.49 -1.57
CA ILE A 15 -29.22 -17.66 -0.86
C ILE A 15 -29.77 -16.28 -0.53
N GLU A 16 -30.58 -15.70 -1.40
CA GLU A 16 -31.21 -14.40 -1.19
C GLU A 16 -32.14 -14.42 0.02
N ARG A 17 -32.83 -15.55 0.24
CA ARG A 17 -33.76 -15.73 1.35
C ARG A 17 -33.03 -15.96 2.67
N VAL A 18 -31.99 -16.78 2.66
CA VAL A 18 -31.12 -16.99 3.84
C VAL A 18 -30.42 -15.67 4.19
N TRP A 19 -29.92 -14.96 3.17
CA TRP A 19 -29.23 -13.70 3.36
C TRP A 19 -30.16 -12.61 3.85
N ALA A 20 -31.40 -12.49 3.36
CA ALA A 20 -32.33 -11.48 3.86
C ALA A 20 -32.48 -11.51 5.40
N VAL A 21 -32.40 -12.69 6.01
CA VAL A 21 -32.42 -12.85 7.47
C VAL A 21 -31.08 -12.49 8.09
N LEU A 22 -29.97 -13.07 7.61
CA LEU A 22 -28.64 -12.91 8.22
C LEU A 22 -27.98 -11.55 7.92
N ARG A 23 -28.43 -10.86 6.87
CA ARG A 23 -28.00 -9.52 6.45
C ARG A 23 -28.45 -8.46 7.45
N ASP A 24 -29.66 -8.61 7.99
CA ASP A 24 -30.11 -7.75 9.08
C ASP A 24 -29.32 -8.11 10.32
N PHE A 25 -28.28 -7.32 10.61
CA PHE A 25 -27.43 -7.57 11.76
C PHE A 25 -28.22 -7.55 13.07
N ASN A 26 -29.41 -6.95 13.16
CA ASN A 26 -30.20 -6.96 14.39
C ASN A 26 -31.17 -8.15 14.52
N SER A 27 -31.29 -9.02 13.52
CA SER A 27 -32.39 -10.00 13.44
C SER A 27 -32.32 -11.18 14.40
N HIS A 28 -31.29 -11.30 15.25
CA HIS A 28 -31.04 -12.51 16.03
C HIS A 28 -32.19 -12.91 16.96
N ASP A 29 -32.89 -11.95 17.56
CA ASP A 29 -34.06 -12.21 18.42
C ASP A 29 -35.26 -12.80 17.66
N GLN A 30 -35.29 -12.65 16.33
CA GLN A 30 -36.37 -13.16 15.49
C GLN A 30 -36.21 -14.65 15.16
N TRP A 31 -34.97 -15.15 15.08
CA TRP A 31 -34.69 -16.50 14.58
C TRP A 31 -33.75 -17.32 15.44
N HIS A 32 -33.08 -16.76 16.45
CA HIS A 32 -32.15 -17.49 17.30
C HIS A 32 -32.69 -17.61 18.73
N ASP A 33 -33.23 -18.79 19.07
CA ASP A 33 -34.03 -19.02 20.29
C ASP A 33 -33.36 -18.65 21.63
N VAL A 34 -32.03 -18.60 21.70
CA VAL A 34 -31.30 -18.23 22.93
C VAL A 34 -31.28 -16.71 23.19
N VAL A 35 -31.57 -15.91 22.16
CA VAL A 35 -31.63 -14.45 22.24
C VAL A 35 -33.03 -14.03 22.67
N ASP A 36 -33.10 -13.24 23.74
CA ASP A 36 -34.36 -12.75 24.31
C ASP A 36 -34.81 -11.43 23.67
N ALA A 37 -33.87 -10.50 23.51
CA ALA A 37 -34.12 -9.20 22.88
C ALA A 37 -32.83 -8.67 22.24
N SER A 38 -32.97 -7.94 21.14
CA SER A 38 -31.85 -7.34 20.40
C SER A 38 -32.18 -5.93 19.90
N CYS A 39 -31.26 -4.97 20.08
CA CYS A 39 -31.38 -3.64 19.51
C CYS A 39 -30.06 -3.11 18.94
N ILE A 40 -30.16 -2.26 17.92
CA ILE A 40 -29.03 -1.44 17.46
C ILE A 40 -28.96 -0.17 18.32
N GLU A 41 -27.77 0.11 18.85
CA GLU A 41 -27.50 1.30 19.63
C GLU A 41 -27.55 2.56 18.75
N ASN A 42 -27.74 3.72 19.38
CA ASN A 42 -27.66 5.05 18.75
C ASN A 42 -28.62 5.30 17.55
N GLY A 43 -29.62 4.43 17.33
CA GLY A 43 -30.56 4.56 16.22
C GLY A 43 -29.93 4.31 14.84
N GLU A 44 -28.79 3.63 14.79
CA GLU A 44 -28.09 3.32 13.56
C GLU A 44 -28.81 2.22 12.75
N SER A 45 -28.49 2.12 11.46
CA SER A 45 -28.97 1.01 10.64
C SER A 45 -28.26 -0.29 11.01
N SER A 46 -28.99 -1.41 11.08
CA SER A 46 -28.40 -2.74 11.22
C SER A 46 -27.52 -3.17 10.04
N ALA A 47 -27.55 -2.44 8.92
CA ALA A 47 -26.66 -2.67 7.79
C ALA A 47 -25.41 -1.76 7.81
N GLN A 48 -25.32 -0.82 8.76
CA GLN A 48 -24.22 0.13 8.84
C GLN A 48 -22.99 -0.54 9.48
N VAL A 49 -21.90 -0.67 8.72
CA VAL A 49 -20.62 -1.11 9.29
C VAL A 49 -20.19 -0.13 10.38
N GLY A 50 -19.83 -0.67 11.54
CA GLY A 50 -19.53 0.07 12.75
C GLY A 50 -20.69 0.14 13.75
N CYS A 51 -21.92 -0.20 13.35
CA CYS A 51 -23.04 -0.19 14.28
C CYS A 51 -22.86 -1.26 15.37
N VAL A 52 -23.36 -0.94 16.57
CA VAL A 52 -23.30 -1.84 17.72
C VAL A 52 -24.69 -2.39 17.99
N ARG A 53 -24.79 -3.71 17.99
CA ARG A 53 -25.95 -4.44 18.47
C ARG A 53 -25.74 -4.82 19.93
N SER A 54 -26.69 -4.48 20.79
CA SER A 54 -26.77 -4.97 22.17
C SER A 54 -27.90 -5.98 22.28
N PHE A 55 -27.61 -7.18 22.77
CA PHE A 55 -28.63 -8.20 22.98
C PHE A 55 -28.43 -8.96 24.31
N SER A 56 -29.55 -9.46 24.83
CA SER A 56 -29.62 -10.28 26.02
C SER A 56 -29.95 -11.71 25.67
N LEU A 57 -29.29 -12.64 26.38
CA LEU A 57 -29.58 -14.06 26.32
C LEU A 57 -30.59 -14.44 27.39
N LYS A 58 -31.34 -15.52 27.16
CA LYS A 58 -32.37 -16.01 28.10
C LYS A 58 -31.81 -16.50 29.45
N ASP A 59 -30.52 -16.77 29.53
CA ASP A 59 -29.81 -17.12 30.77
C ASP A 59 -29.36 -15.89 31.58
N GLY A 60 -29.68 -14.68 31.12
CA GLY A 60 -29.33 -13.41 31.76
C GLY A 60 -27.99 -12.81 31.30
N ASN A 61 -27.23 -13.51 30.44
CA ASN A 61 -26.00 -12.97 29.86
C ASN A 61 -26.29 -11.84 28.87
N ARG A 62 -25.35 -10.91 28.74
CA ARG A 62 -25.44 -9.76 27.81
C ARG A 62 -24.24 -9.72 26.90
N ILE A 63 -24.48 -9.39 25.64
CA ILE A 63 -23.46 -9.29 24.60
C ILE A 63 -23.70 -8.02 23.79
N ARG A 64 -22.62 -7.28 23.55
CA ARG A 64 -22.54 -6.18 22.60
C ARG A 64 -21.60 -6.57 21.48
N GLU A 65 -22.09 -6.52 20.25
CA GLU A 65 -21.33 -6.86 19.06
C GLU A 65 -21.31 -5.69 18.10
N GLN A 66 -20.15 -5.42 17.52
CA GLN A 66 -19.99 -4.42 16.49
C GLN A 66 -19.86 -5.09 15.12
N LEU A 67 -20.64 -4.62 14.15
CA LEU A 67 -20.54 -5.06 12.76
C LEU A 67 -19.23 -4.51 12.15
N LEU A 68 -18.31 -5.39 11.77
CA LEU A 68 -17.01 -5.02 11.20
C LEU A 68 -17.02 -4.98 9.67
N ALA A 69 -17.83 -5.82 9.03
CA ALA A 69 -18.01 -5.82 7.58
C ALA A 69 -19.37 -6.43 7.22
N LEU A 70 -19.97 -5.93 6.14
CA LEU A 70 -21.18 -6.48 5.52
C LEU A 70 -21.05 -6.38 4.00
N SER A 71 -21.24 -7.49 3.29
CA SER A 71 -21.13 -7.56 1.83
C SER A 71 -22.29 -8.36 1.25
N ASP A 72 -23.20 -7.65 0.59
CA ASP A 72 -24.32 -8.26 -0.14
C ASP A 72 -23.83 -9.05 -1.37
N THR A 73 -22.74 -8.61 -2.00
CA THR A 73 -22.17 -9.28 -3.18
C THR A 73 -21.49 -10.59 -2.82
N GLU A 74 -20.79 -10.64 -1.68
CA GLU A 74 -20.12 -11.87 -1.22
C GLU A 74 -21.00 -12.73 -0.30
N TYR A 75 -22.18 -12.23 0.06
CA TYR A 75 -23.07 -12.81 1.07
C TYR A 75 -22.35 -13.08 2.39
N LYS A 76 -21.67 -12.06 2.90
CA LYS A 76 -20.71 -12.18 4.00
C LYS A 76 -20.87 -11.06 5.03
N SER A 77 -20.84 -11.41 6.31
CA SER A 77 -20.76 -10.45 7.41
C SER A 77 -19.68 -10.85 8.42
N THR A 78 -18.98 -9.87 8.98
CA THR A 78 -17.96 -10.06 10.02
C THR A 78 -18.29 -9.13 11.18
N TYR A 79 -18.16 -9.59 12.41
CA TYR A 79 -18.44 -8.81 13.62
C TYR A 79 -17.51 -9.21 14.76
N THR A 80 -17.43 -8.35 15.78
CA THR A 80 -16.63 -8.58 16.99
C THR A 80 -17.51 -8.39 18.22
N ILE A 81 -17.22 -9.14 19.28
CA ILE A 81 -17.78 -8.81 20.60
C ILE A 81 -16.95 -7.67 21.18
N VAL A 82 -17.61 -6.56 21.54
CA VAL A 82 -16.98 -5.41 22.19
C VAL A 82 -17.14 -5.46 23.71
N GLU A 83 -18.21 -6.08 24.19
CA GLU A 83 -18.47 -6.28 25.60
C GLU A 83 -19.37 -7.53 25.77
N ALA A 84 -19.04 -8.41 26.71
CA ALA A 84 -19.88 -9.54 27.04
C ALA A 84 -19.69 -9.97 28.49
N THR A 85 -20.73 -10.55 29.09
CA THR A 85 -20.65 -11.21 30.40
C THR A 85 -19.90 -12.54 30.33
N VAL A 86 -19.86 -13.17 29.15
CA VAL A 86 -19.08 -14.37 28.87
C VAL A 86 -17.65 -13.98 28.46
N PRO A 87 -16.59 -14.62 29.00
CA PRO A 87 -15.21 -14.20 28.81
C PRO A 87 -14.62 -14.61 27.44
N LEU A 88 -15.27 -14.20 26.34
CA LEU A 88 -14.78 -14.35 24.96
C LEU A 88 -13.95 -13.12 24.58
N LEU A 89 -12.64 -13.17 24.83
CA LEU A 89 -11.75 -12.03 24.65
C LEU A 89 -11.29 -11.92 23.20
N ARG A 90 -11.23 -10.70 22.65
CA ARG A 90 -10.78 -10.45 21.26
C ARG A 90 -11.53 -11.32 20.24
N TYR A 91 -12.82 -11.51 20.46
CA TYR A 91 -13.66 -12.37 19.64
C TYR A 91 -13.99 -11.72 18.32
N VAL A 92 -13.66 -12.38 17.21
CA VAL A 92 -14.08 -11.98 15.86
C VAL A 92 -14.74 -13.18 15.19
N ALA A 93 -15.91 -12.97 14.59
CA ALA A 93 -16.64 -13.99 13.84
C ALA A 93 -16.99 -13.52 12.43
N THR A 94 -17.09 -14.46 11.51
CA THR A 94 -17.48 -14.24 10.12
C THR A 94 -18.50 -15.28 9.69
N VAL A 95 -19.62 -14.81 9.13
CA VAL A 95 -20.61 -15.59 8.41
C VAL A 95 -20.36 -15.40 6.91
N THR A 96 -20.36 -16.49 6.14
CA THR A 96 -20.26 -16.47 4.68
C THR A 96 -21.27 -17.45 4.10
N LEU A 97 -22.07 -16.99 3.15
CA LEU A 97 -22.98 -17.84 2.38
C LEU A 97 -22.45 -18.05 0.96
N LYS A 98 -22.70 -19.23 0.40
CA LYS A 98 -22.47 -19.53 -1.01
C LYS A 98 -23.68 -20.26 -1.60
N PRO A 99 -24.08 -19.96 -2.84
CA PRO A 99 -25.13 -20.72 -3.49
C PRO A 99 -24.61 -22.13 -3.78
N VAL A 100 -25.43 -23.15 -3.52
CA VAL A 100 -25.15 -24.52 -3.93
C VAL A 100 -25.78 -24.67 -5.31
N THR A 101 -24.98 -24.71 -6.37
CA THR A 101 -25.48 -24.67 -7.76
C THR A 101 -26.31 -25.90 -8.16
N ASP A 102 -26.20 -26.99 -7.41
CA ASP A 102 -27.03 -28.19 -7.54
C ASP A 102 -28.22 -28.11 -6.56
N GLY A 103 -29.26 -27.35 -6.96
CA GLY A 103 -30.49 -27.12 -6.21
C GLY A 103 -30.65 -25.70 -5.67
N ASP A 104 -31.82 -25.40 -5.07
CA ASP A 104 -32.12 -24.08 -4.51
C ASP A 104 -31.72 -24.00 -3.02
N ARG A 105 -30.43 -24.22 -2.76
CA ARG A 105 -29.87 -24.40 -1.41
C ARG A 105 -28.69 -23.46 -1.17
N THR A 106 -28.41 -23.20 0.10
CA THR A 106 -27.34 -22.30 0.54
C THR A 106 -26.34 -23.02 1.43
N PHE A 107 -25.06 -22.93 1.10
CA PHE A 107 -23.97 -23.30 1.99
C PHE A 107 -23.69 -22.15 2.94
N TRP A 108 -23.85 -22.38 4.25
CA TRP A 108 -23.53 -21.42 5.29
C TRP A 108 -22.25 -21.86 6.02
N HIS A 109 -21.22 -21.03 5.96
CA HIS A 109 -19.97 -21.15 6.72
C HIS A 109 -19.92 -20.09 7.83
N TRP A 110 -19.62 -20.50 9.05
CA TRP A 110 -19.49 -19.61 10.21
C TRP A 110 -18.21 -19.95 10.97
N GLU A 111 -17.32 -18.97 11.11
CA GLU A 111 -16.06 -19.13 11.80
C GLU A 111 -15.80 -18.00 12.81
N SER A 112 -15.07 -18.30 13.88
CA SER A 112 -14.56 -17.30 14.82
C SER A 112 -13.17 -17.62 15.35
N SER A 113 -12.51 -16.57 15.83
CA SER A 113 -11.29 -16.64 16.63
C SER A 113 -11.41 -15.79 17.88
N PHE A 114 -10.98 -16.32 19.03
CA PHE A 114 -11.04 -15.61 20.32
C PHE A 114 -10.02 -16.15 21.31
N ALA A 115 -9.66 -15.34 22.30
CA ALA A 115 -8.89 -15.77 23.47
C ALA A 115 -9.85 -16.10 24.62
N THR A 116 -9.40 -17.00 25.51
CA THR A 116 -10.14 -17.43 26.69
C THR A 116 -9.28 -17.25 27.94
N PRO A 117 -9.88 -17.18 29.14
CA PRO A 117 -9.14 -17.41 30.38
C PRO A 117 -8.46 -18.79 30.37
N PRO A 118 -7.25 -18.92 30.95
CA PRO A 118 -6.60 -20.22 31.07
C PRO A 118 -7.48 -21.24 31.81
N GLY A 119 -7.62 -22.44 31.25
CA GLY A 119 -8.40 -23.53 31.83
C GLY A 119 -9.86 -23.59 31.38
N GLN A 120 -10.35 -22.61 30.61
CA GLN A 120 -11.72 -22.58 30.08
C GLN A 120 -11.77 -22.80 28.55
N GLU A 121 -10.64 -23.14 27.91
CA GLU A 121 -10.53 -23.23 26.45
C GLU A 121 -11.56 -24.18 25.86
N ARG A 122 -11.70 -25.39 26.42
CA ARG A 122 -12.59 -26.43 25.89
C ARG A 122 -14.05 -26.04 26.06
N GLU A 123 -14.44 -25.65 27.28
CA GLU A 123 -15.81 -25.27 27.61
C GLU A 123 -16.32 -24.12 26.73
N LEU A 124 -15.54 -23.04 26.60
CA LEU A 124 -15.92 -21.88 25.78
C LEU A 124 -15.93 -22.20 24.29
N ARG A 125 -15.03 -23.09 23.83
CA ARG A 125 -15.03 -23.55 22.43
C ARG A 125 -16.27 -24.38 22.12
N ASP A 126 -16.63 -25.29 23.01
CA ASP A 126 -17.79 -26.17 22.83
C ASP A 126 -19.10 -25.35 22.94
N MET A 127 -19.16 -24.36 23.85
CA MET A 127 -20.28 -23.40 23.94
C MET A 127 -20.48 -22.60 22.64
N VAL A 128 -19.42 -22.04 22.05
CA VAL A 128 -19.54 -21.29 20.77
C VAL A 128 -19.93 -22.24 19.63
N ALA A 129 -19.33 -23.42 19.57
CA ALA A 129 -19.56 -24.36 18.48
C ALA A 129 -20.98 -24.94 18.50
N GLU A 130 -21.46 -25.41 19.65
CA GLU A 130 -22.73 -26.11 19.78
C GLU A 130 -23.86 -25.15 20.16
N GLY A 131 -23.65 -24.37 21.23
CA GLY A 131 -24.66 -23.47 21.81
C GLY A 131 -24.98 -22.24 20.96
N VAL A 132 -24.06 -21.82 20.08
CA VAL A 132 -24.26 -20.68 19.17
C VAL A 132 -24.36 -21.15 17.73
N TYR A 133 -23.35 -21.81 17.17
CA TYR A 133 -23.32 -22.04 15.71
C TYR A 133 -24.30 -23.13 15.27
N GLU A 134 -24.22 -24.33 15.86
CA GLU A 134 -25.11 -25.43 15.50
C GLU A 134 -26.56 -25.15 15.89
N ALA A 135 -26.79 -24.54 17.06
CA ALA A 135 -28.09 -24.04 17.46
C ALA A 135 -28.63 -23.00 16.45
N GLY A 136 -27.82 -22.01 16.06
CA GLY A 136 -28.18 -21.00 15.07
C GLY A 136 -28.57 -21.59 13.72
N PHE A 137 -27.84 -22.61 13.25
CA PHE A 137 -28.20 -23.35 12.03
C PHE A 137 -29.58 -24.01 12.13
N ALA A 138 -29.86 -24.70 13.25
CA ALA A 138 -31.14 -25.36 13.46
C ALA A 138 -32.30 -24.35 13.57
N ASN A 139 -32.07 -23.22 14.24
CA ASN A 139 -33.09 -22.22 14.47
C ASN A 139 -33.43 -21.47 13.17
N LEU A 140 -32.43 -21.11 12.36
CA LEU A 140 -32.67 -20.46 11.07
C LEU A 140 -33.46 -21.38 10.11
N ARG A 141 -33.19 -22.70 10.11
CA ARG A 141 -34.00 -23.65 9.34
C ARG A 141 -35.47 -23.59 9.74
N ARG A 142 -35.75 -23.62 11.05
CA ARG A 142 -37.12 -23.54 11.58
C ARG A 142 -37.79 -22.22 11.20
N TYR A 143 -37.06 -21.10 11.34
CA TYR A 143 -37.56 -19.77 10.97
C TYR A 143 -37.95 -19.67 9.49
N LEU A 144 -37.09 -20.19 8.60
CA LEU A 144 -37.34 -20.21 7.15
C LEU A 144 -38.47 -21.18 6.76
N GLN A 145 -38.67 -22.27 7.49
CA GLN A 145 -39.81 -23.17 7.28
C GLN A 145 -41.13 -22.53 7.73
N ALA A 146 -41.11 -21.76 8.82
CA ALA A 146 -42.29 -21.09 9.38
C ALA A 146 -42.74 -19.83 8.62
N THR A 147 -41.89 -19.26 7.76
CA THR A 147 -42.15 -17.99 7.04
C THR A 147 -42.17 -18.20 5.53
N PRO A 148 -43.26 -18.71 4.90
CA PRO A 148 -43.28 -19.00 3.46
C PRO A 148 -43.08 -17.75 2.59
N ALA A 149 -42.39 -17.89 1.45
CA ALA A 149 -42.18 -16.81 0.51
C ALA A 149 -43.53 -16.30 -0.06
N SER A 150 -43.84 -15.01 0.10
CA SER A 150 -44.97 -14.40 -0.58
C SER A 150 -44.70 -14.30 -2.08
N ARG A 151 -45.59 -14.85 -2.91
CA ARG A 151 -45.54 -14.70 -4.37
C ARG A 151 -45.85 -13.25 -4.77
N GLY A 152 -44.82 -12.55 -5.24
CA GLY A 152 -44.88 -11.47 -6.24
C GLY A 152 -45.21 -10.06 -5.73
N ALA A 153 -44.24 -9.15 -5.89
CA ALA A 153 -44.48 -7.76 -6.27
C ALA A 153 -43.25 -7.15 -6.94
N GLY A 154 -43.37 -6.92 -8.25
CA GLY A 154 -42.87 -5.73 -8.94
C GLY A 154 -41.36 -5.44 -8.93
N ALA A 155 -40.75 -5.63 -10.10
CA ALA A 155 -39.56 -4.87 -10.49
C ALA A 155 -39.83 -3.36 -10.31
N ALA A 156 -39.23 -2.79 -9.27
CA ALA A 156 -39.04 -1.35 -9.16
C ALA A 156 -37.56 -1.09 -9.44
N THR A 157 -37.30 -0.57 -10.64
CA THR A 157 -36.07 0.11 -11.00
C THR A 157 -35.88 1.32 -10.06
N GLY A 158 -35.24 1.08 -8.92
CA GLY A 158 -34.78 2.10 -7.99
C GLY A 158 -33.33 2.43 -8.29
N SER A 159 -33.10 3.61 -8.89
CA SER A 159 -31.80 4.25 -9.03
C SER A 159 -30.97 4.12 -7.74
N ALA A 160 -29.85 3.41 -7.82
CA ALA A 160 -28.86 3.33 -6.76
C ALA A 160 -28.07 4.64 -6.69
N ALA A 161 -28.67 5.66 -6.10
CA ALA A 161 -27.91 6.73 -5.46
C ALA A 161 -27.38 6.16 -4.13
N GLY A 162 -26.23 5.49 -4.18
CA GLY A 162 -25.51 5.05 -2.99
C GLY A 162 -25.20 6.26 -2.11
N ALA A 163 -25.40 6.12 -0.79
CA ALA A 163 -25.03 7.14 0.17
C ALA A 163 -23.52 7.40 0.09
N ALA A 164 -23.14 8.42 -0.67
CA ALA A 164 -21.78 8.90 -0.77
C ALA A 164 -21.35 9.44 0.60
N GLY A 165 -20.25 8.92 1.14
CA GLY A 165 -19.58 9.57 2.27
C GLY A 165 -19.31 11.05 1.94
N MET A 166 -19.24 11.92 2.94
CA MET A 166 -19.01 13.34 2.67
C MET A 166 -17.57 13.57 2.15
N ALA A 167 -17.44 14.51 1.21
CA ALA A 167 -16.13 15.00 0.81
C ALA A 167 -15.47 15.70 2.01
N LEU A 168 -14.17 15.49 2.18
CA LEU A 168 -13.40 16.13 3.25
C LEU A 168 -12.65 17.36 2.70
N PRO A 169 -12.56 18.47 3.46
CA PRO A 169 -11.68 19.57 3.09
C PRO A 169 -10.22 19.07 3.05
N SER A 170 -9.49 19.46 2.00
CA SER A 170 -8.09 19.11 1.81
C SER A 170 -7.30 20.35 1.44
N ARG A 171 -6.09 20.49 1.98
CA ARG A 171 -5.10 21.38 1.41
C ARG A 171 -4.43 20.68 0.22
N GLU A 172 -4.09 21.39 -0.84
CA GLU A 172 -3.35 20.82 -1.98
C GLU A 172 -2.42 21.84 -2.63
N VAL A 173 -1.40 21.37 -3.35
CA VAL A 173 -0.53 22.19 -4.19
C VAL A 173 -0.79 21.85 -5.65
N ARG A 174 -1.27 22.84 -6.40
CA ARG A 174 -1.59 22.72 -7.81
C ARG A 174 -0.49 23.29 -8.68
N LEU A 175 -0.45 22.76 -9.89
CA LEU A 175 0.34 23.27 -11.01
C LEU A 175 -0.62 23.70 -12.12
N ALA A 176 -0.71 25.00 -12.37
CA ALA A 176 -1.60 25.55 -13.40
C ALA A 176 -1.01 25.45 -14.81
N ARG A 177 0.31 25.64 -14.93
CA ARG A 177 1.09 25.56 -16.18
C ARG A 177 2.46 24.94 -15.89
N TYR A 178 3.07 24.33 -16.91
CA TYR A 178 4.42 23.79 -16.75
C TYR A 178 5.43 24.92 -16.53
N GLY A 179 6.45 24.65 -15.71
CA GLY A 179 7.52 25.62 -15.52
C GLY A 179 8.42 25.36 -14.32
N GLY A 180 8.90 26.47 -13.75
CA GLY A 180 9.78 26.47 -12.59
C GLY A 180 9.04 26.17 -11.29
N PRO A 181 9.77 26.10 -10.16
CA PRO A 181 9.19 25.84 -8.84
C PRO A 181 8.18 26.91 -8.37
N ALA A 182 8.19 28.09 -8.99
CA ALA A 182 7.26 29.18 -8.70
C ALA A 182 5.82 28.89 -9.18
N GLU A 183 5.62 27.91 -10.06
CA GLU A 183 4.30 27.52 -10.59
C GLU A 183 3.53 26.59 -9.63
N LEU A 184 4.13 26.23 -8.48
CA LEU A 184 3.51 25.40 -7.45
C LEU A 184 2.78 26.29 -6.45
N GLU A 185 1.46 26.23 -6.49
CA GLU A 185 0.59 27.11 -5.70
C GLU A 185 -0.30 26.30 -4.75
N ALA A 186 -0.29 26.68 -3.47
CA ALA A 186 -1.13 26.06 -2.47
C ALA A 186 -2.57 26.58 -2.56
N SER A 187 -3.53 25.68 -2.59
CA SER A 187 -4.96 25.99 -2.67
C SER A 187 -5.77 25.14 -1.69
N ALA A 188 -6.96 25.63 -1.33
CA ALA A 188 -7.97 24.78 -0.72
C ALA A 188 -8.58 23.86 -1.80
N GLY A 189 -8.87 22.63 -1.41
CA GLY A 189 -9.51 21.62 -2.25
C GLY A 189 -10.43 20.73 -1.43
N SER A 190 -11.02 19.74 -2.08
CA SER A 190 -11.84 18.72 -1.44
C SER A 190 -11.38 17.32 -1.88
N CYS A 191 -11.44 16.38 -0.96
CA CYS A 191 -11.14 14.99 -1.20
C CYS A 191 -12.46 14.20 -1.23
N PRO A 192 -12.84 13.60 -2.38
CA PRO A 192 -14.09 12.84 -2.48
C PRO A 192 -14.06 11.61 -1.55
N PRO A 193 -15.23 11.08 -1.14
CA PRO A 193 -15.28 9.78 -0.48
C PRO A 193 -14.68 8.68 -1.37
N PRO A 194 -14.18 7.59 -0.78
CA PRO A 194 -13.70 6.45 -1.56
C PRO A 194 -14.83 5.72 -2.27
N GLY A 195 -14.66 5.48 -3.58
CA GLY A 195 -15.49 4.59 -4.37
C GLY A 195 -15.13 3.11 -4.19
N VAL A 196 -15.74 2.24 -5.02
CA VAL A 196 -15.47 0.79 -5.00
C VAL A 196 -13.97 0.52 -5.23
N GLY A 197 -13.34 -0.22 -4.32
CA GLY A 197 -11.92 -0.55 -4.39
C GLY A 197 -10.96 0.60 -4.06
N GLU A 198 -11.47 1.75 -3.63
CA GLU A 198 -10.66 2.91 -3.25
C GLU A 198 -10.56 3.08 -1.74
N VAL A 199 -9.50 3.75 -1.30
CA VAL A 199 -9.27 4.11 0.10
C VAL A 199 -8.90 5.58 0.18
N ARG A 200 -9.38 6.24 1.23
CA ARG A 200 -9.04 7.62 1.54
C ARG A 200 -8.02 7.66 2.65
N ILE A 201 -6.93 8.36 2.42
CA ILE A 201 -5.78 8.45 3.32
C ILE A 201 -5.61 9.91 3.72
N ARG A 202 -5.58 10.17 5.03
CA ARG A 202 -5.03 11.40 5.58
C ARG A 202 -3.53 11.27 5.61
N GLN A 203 -2.88 12.03 4.75
CA GLN A 203 -1.45 11.99 4.58
C GLN A 203 -0.79 12.71 5.75
N ARG A 204 0.43 12.28 6.09
CA ARG A 204 1.28 12.94 7.10
C ARG A 204 2.62 13.35 6.52
N ALA A 205 3.13 12.52 5.60
CA ALA A 205 4.34 12.79 4.85
C ALA A 205 4.16 12.39 3.39
N ILE A 206 4.65 13.21 2.48
CA ILE A 206 4.58 13.01 1.02
C ILE A 206 6.01 12.95 0.50
N GLY A 207 6.33 11.91 -0.27
CA GLY A 207 7.64 11.74 -0.86
C GLY A 207 7.87 12.74 -2.00
N LEU A 208 8.97 13.50 -1.93
CA LEU A 208 9.44 14.31 -3.04
C LEU A 208 10.47 13.53 -3.86
N ASN A 209 10.20 13.35 -5.15
CA ASN A 209 11.02 12.56 -6.06
C ASN A 209 11.39 13.36 -7.31
N PHE A 210 12.51 13.01 -7.97
CA PHE A 210 12.98 13.77 -9.14
C PHE A 210 12.03 13.68 -10.34
N ILE A 211 11.19 12.64 -10.40
CA ILE A 211 10.09 12.54 -11.37
C ILE A 211 9.09 13.70 -11.25
N ASP A 212 8.87 14.23 -10.04
CA ASP A 212 8.00 15.38 -9.82
C ASP A 212 8.53 16.63 -10.52
N VAL A 213 9.86 16.78 -10.60
CA VAL A 213 10.51 17.87 -11.35
C VAL A 213 10.29 17.71 -12.85
N TYR A 214 10.40 16.48 -13.38
CA TYR A 214 10.15 16.20 -14.80
C TYR A 214 8.69 16.50 -15.19
N LEU A 215 7.74 16.10 -14.33
CA LEU A 215 6.32 16.38 -14.53
C LEU A 215 6.03 17.89 -14.46
N ARG A 216 6.58 18.58 -13.46
CA ARG A 216 6.40 20.03 -13.32
C ARG A 216 6.93 20.81 -14.52
N ARG A 217 8.06 20.36 -15.09
CA ARG A 217 8.69 20.97 -16.28
C ARG A 217 8.01 20.57 -17.59
N GLY A 218 7.01 19.69 -17.57
CA GLY A 218 6.27 19.26 -18.77
C GLY A 218 7.03 18.29 -19.68
N TRP A 219 7.97 17.53 -19.13
CA TRP A 219 8.74 16.55 -19.92
C TRP A 219 7.93 15.30 -20.27
N ILE A 220 6.88 15.01 -19.51
CA ILE A 220 5.98 13.87 -19.71
C ILE A 220 4.53 14.36 -19.63
N PRO A 221 4.07 15.19 -20.59
CA PRO A 221 2.79 15.89 -20.47
C PRO A 221 1.59 14.95 -20.45
N GLY A 222 1.70 13.76 -21.06
CA GLY A 222 0.64 12.74 -20.99
C GLY A 222 0.43 12.14 -19.60
N LEU A 223 1.44 12.21 -18.71
CA LEU A 223 1.36 11.65 -17.35
C LEU A 223 0.81 12.67 -16.35
N LEU A 224 0.92 13.97 -16.61
CA LEU A 224 0.34 15.04 -15.80
C LEU A 224 -0.40 16.06 -16.68
N PRO A 225 -1.68 15.83 -16.99
CA PRO A 225 -2.54 16.85 -17.57
C PRO A 225 -2.64 18.07 -16.63
N LEU A 226 -2.73 19.27 -17.20
CA LEU A 226 -2.85 20.52 -16.45
C LEU A 226 -4.28 21.11 -16.54
N PRO A 227 -4.77 21.76 -15.48
CA PRO A 227 -4.14 21.92 -14.17
C PRO A 227 -4.06 20.60 -13.39
N GLY A 228 -2.92 20.36 -12.73
CA GLY A 228 -2.61 19.06 -12.11
C GLY A 228 -2.04 19.17 -10.70
N VAL A 229 -1.95 18.03 -10.01
CA VAL A 229 -1.34 17.90 -8.67
C VAL A 229 -0.22 16.86 -8.76
N LEU A 230 0.96 17.20 -8.22
CA LEU A 230 2.16 16.35 -8.29
C LEU A 230 2.17 15.25 -7.23
N GLY A 231 3.18 14.38 -7.31
CA GLY A 231 3.54 13.40 -6.29
C GLY A 231 2.87 12.04 -6.49
N MET A 232 3.65 10.98 -6.31
CA MET A 232 3.25 9.58 -6.54
C MET A 232 3.39 8.70 -5.28
N GLU A 233 3.90 9.27 -4.20
CA GLU A 233 4.29 8.55 -2.98
C GLU A 233 3.89 9.38 -1.76
N ALA A 234 3.23 8.75 -0.79
CA ALA A 234 2.98 9.33 0.52
C ALA A 234 2.73 8.25 1.57
N ALA A 235 2.75 8.67 2.83
CA ALA A 235 2.41 7.86 3.99
C ALA A 235 1.45 8.64 4.90
N GLY A 236 0.63 7.90 5.63
CA GLY A 236 -0.38 8.45 6.50
C GLY A 236 -1.27 7.40 7.12
N THR A 237 -2.52 7.78 7.38
CA THR A 237 -3.50 6.95 8.07
C THR A 237 -4.75 6.81 7.20
N VAL A 238 -5.30 5.59 7.15
CA VAL A 238 -6.59 5.33 6.49
C VAL A 238 -7.69 6.09 7.24
N GLU A 239 -8.45 6.91 6.54
CA GLU A 239 -9.64 7.59 7.06
C GLU A 239 -10.87 6.70 6.91
N ASP A 240 -11.11 6.24 5.68
CA ASP A 240 -12.16 5.31 5.32
C ASP A 240 -11.82 4.60 4.00
N ALA A 241 -12.56 3.53 3.73
CA ALA A 241 -12.40 2.72 2.54
C ALA A 241 -13.75 2.44 1.91
N GLY A 242 -13.79 2.38 0.58
CA GLY A 242 -15.00 2.06 -0.15
C GLY A 242 -15.21 0.55 -0.28
N THR A 243 -16.37 0.18 -0.79
CA THR A 243 -16.79 -1.22 -0.94
C THR A 243 -15.76 -2.06 -1.69
N GLY A 244 -15.51 -3.29 -1.23
CA GLY A 244 -14.58 -4.22 -1.89
C GLY A 244 -13.10 -4.03 -1.50
N VAL A 245 -12.77 -3.05 -0.66
CA VAL A 245 -11.44 -2.94 -0.05
C VAL A 245 -11.35 -3.88 1.16
N GLY A 246 -10.48 -4.89 1.07
CA GLY A 246 -10.18 -5.81 2.16
C GLY A 246 -8.80 -5.57 2.76
N GLY A 247 -8.67 -5.72 4.08
CA GLY A 247 -7.38 -5.69 4.78
C GLY A 247 -6.81 -4.30 5.10
N LEU A 248 -7.60 -3.24 4.90
CA LEU A 248 -7.31 -1.87 5.34
C LEU A 248 -8.51 -1.35 6.15
N LEU A 249 -8.26 -0.86 7.36
CA LEU A 249 -9.27 -0.32 8.27
C LEU A 249 -8.94 1.15 8.60
N PRO A 250 -9.96 1.98 8.92
CA PRO A 250 -9.73 3.29 9.51
C PRO A 250 -8.74 3.23 10.68
N GLY A 251 -7.76 4.13 10.70
CA GLY A 251 -6.69 4.15 11.70
C GLY A 251 -5.44 3.35 11.32
N ASP A 252 -5.49 2.48 10.30
CA ASP A 252 -4.31 1.77 9.82
C ASP A 252 -3.25 2.74 9.29
N ARG A 253 -2.00 2.53 9.70
CA ARG A 253 -0.84 3.25 9.16
C ARG A 253 -0.41 2.62 7.84
N VAL A 254 -0.34 3.44 6.81
CA VAL A 254 -0.13 2.99 5.43
C VAL A 254 0.81 3.93 4.68
N ALA A 255 1.45 3.39 3.65
CA ALA A 255 2.08 4.16 2.58
C ALA A 255 1.58 3.67 1.23
N TYR A 256 1.78 4.47 0.19
CA TYR A 256 1.39 4.08 -1.15
C TYR A 256 2.40 4.52 -2.19
N LEU A 257 2.40 3.80 -3.31
CA LEU A 257 3.09 4.14 -4.53
C LEU A 257 2.09 4.00 -5.69
N CYS A 258 1.72 5.13 -6.29
CA CYS A 258 0.60 5.23 -7.24
C CYS A 258 1.09 5.81 -8.58
N PRO A 259 0.77 5.18 -9.73
CA PRO A 259 1.19 5.66 -11.04
C PRO A 259 0.59 7.02 -11.41
N GLU A 260 -0.64 7.31 -10.96
CA GLU A 260 -1.29 8.59 -11.16
C GLU A 260 -0.71 9.64 -10.19
N PRO A 261 -0.17 10.77 -10.68
CA PRO A 261 0.22 11.88 -9.83
C PRO A 261 -0.98 12.44 -9.05
N GLY A 262 -0.74 12.89 -7.81
CA GLY A 262 -1.78 13.51 -7.00
C GLY A 262 -1.47 13.59 -5.50
N ALA A 263 -0.29 13.18 -5.06
CA ALA A 263 0.04 13.10 -3.63
C ALA A 263 0.22 14.47 -2.95
N TYR A 264 0.39 15.59 -3.65
CA TYR A 264 0.63 16.90 -3.02
C TYR A 264 -0.66 17.51 -2.47
N ARG A 265 -1.25 16.83 -1.47
CA ARG A 265 -2.48 17.20 -0.77
C ARG A 265 -2.49 16.66 0.65
N SER A 266 -3.33 17.18 1.55
CA SER A 266 -3.43 16.66 2.91
C SER A 266 -4.25 15.36 3.01
N ILE A 267 -5.24 15.17 2.13
CA ILE A 267 -6.09 13.97 2.10
C ILE A 267 -6.25 13.51 0.65
N ARG A 268 -6.05 12.21 0.39
CA ARG A 268 -6.17 11.63 -0.95
C ARG A 268 -6.98 10.35 -0.95
N THR A 269 -7.89 10.24 -1.92
CA THR A 269 -8.57 9.00 -2.29
C THR A 269 -7.85 8.38 -3.49
N LEU A 270 -7.57 7.07 -3.43
CA LEU A 270 -6.87 6.33 -4.48
C LEU A 270 -7.21 4.83 -4.42
N PRO A 271 -6.92 4.05 -5.48
CA PRO A 271 -7.13 2.61 -5.45
C PRO A 271 -6.35 1.91 -4.32
N ALA A 272 -7.03 1.06 -3.56
CA ALA A 272 -6.44 0.34 -2.43
C ALA A 272 -5.33 -0.64 -2.84
N SER A 273 -5.29 -1.05 -4.11
CA SER A 273 -4.23 -1.90 -4.67
C SER A 273 -2.84 -1.26 -4.63
N HIS A 274 -2.76 0.07 -4.58
CA HIS A 274 -1.51 0.83 -4.51
C HIS A 274 -1.02 1.06 -3.07
N VAL A 275 -1.72 0.52 -2.08
CA VAL A 275 -1.48 0.80 -0.66
C VAL A 275 -0.79 -0.40 0.00
N VAL A 276 0.17 -0.10 0.87
CA VAL A 276 0.89 -1.06 1.71
C VAL A 276 0.78 -0.63 3.17
N ARG A 277 0.59 -1.61 4.06
CA ARG A 277 0.59 -1.38 5.50
C ARG A 277 2.01 -1.13 5.99
N LEU A 278 2.15 -0.20 6.93
CA LEU A 278 3.41 0.09 7.58
C LEU A 278 3.65 -0.87 8.76
N PRO A 279 4.84 -1.47 8.87
CA PRO A 279 5.28 -2.09 10.12
C PRO A 279 5.31 -1.07 11.25
N ALA A 280 5.16 -1.53 12.50
CA ALA A 280 5.10 -0.66 13.66
C ALA A 280 6.38 0.17 13.84
N GLU A 281 7.52 -0.39 13.46
CA GLU A 281 8.85 0.21 13.58
C GLU A 281 9.19 1.26 12.53
N VAL A 282 8.44 1.35 11.43
CA VAL A 282 8.70 2.33 10.36
C VAL A 282 7.79 3.53 10.57
N ASP A 283 8.36 4.72 10.80
CA ASP A 283 7.58 5.97 10.90
C ASP A 283 7.08 6.46 9.53
N ASP A 284 6.09 7.36 9.53
CA ASP A 284 5.43 7.81 8.30
C ASP A 284 6.37 8.60 7.37
N GLU A 285 7.29 9.38 7.91
CA GLU A 285 8.24 10.16 7.11
C GLU A 285 9.28 9.26 6.44
N THR A 286 9.81 8.27 7.17
CA THR A 286 10.70 7.24 6.63
C THR A 286 10.00 6.47 5.52
N ALA A 287 8.72 6.08 5.71
CA ALA A 287 7.95 5.39 4.68
C ALA A 287 7.76 6.24 3.42
N ALA A 288 7.36 7.51 3.57
CA ALA A 288 7.21 8.45 2.46
C ALA A 288 8.55 8.83 1.80
N ALA A 289 9.66 8.72 2.53
CA ALA A 289 10.98 8.99 2.01
C ALA A 289 11.55 7.81 1.19
N ILE A 290 11.09 6.58 1.41
CA ILE A 290 11.79 5.37 0.95
C ILE A 290 10.96 4.46 0.04
N LEU A 291 9.63 4.40 0.10
CA LEU A 291 8.86 3.35 -0.58
C LEU A 291 9.14 3.27 -2.09
N LEU A 292 8.99 4.37 -2.84
CA LEU A 292 9.28 4.46 -4.27
C LEU A 292 10.72 4.11 -4.57
N LYS A 293 11.66 4.66 -3.79
CA LYS A 293 13.11 4.52 -3.99
C LYS A 293 13.59 3.12 -3.66
N GLY A 294 13.03 2.52 -2.62
CA GLY A 294 13.30 1.18 -2.13
C GLY A 294 12.71 0.12 -3.04
N VAL A 295 11.47 0.29 -3.51
CA VAL A 295 10.89 -0.58 -4.55
C VAL A 295 11.71 -0.49 -5.83
N THR A 296 12.21 0.71 -6.17
CA THR A 296 13.14 0.90 -7.29
C THR A 296 14.45 0.13 -7.08
N ALA A 297 15.06 0.23 -5.90
CA ALA A 297 16.25 -0.53 -5.56
C ALA A 297 16.01 -2.05 -5.60
N ASP A 298 14.86 -2.53 -5.09
CA ASP A 298 14.54 -3.96 -5.06
C ASP A 298 14.52 -4.59 -6.45
N TYR A 299 13.78 -4.02 -7.41
CA TYR A 299 13.72 -4.59 -8.76
C TYR A 299 15.05 -4.44 -9.51
N LEU A 300 15.82 -3.38 -9.25
CA LEU A 300 17.14 -3.20 -9.84
C LEU A 300 18.10 -4.28 -9.39
N LEU A 301 18.12 -4.57 -8.08
CA LEU A 301 19.02 -5.56 -7.52
C LEU A 301 18.59 -6.97 -7.89
N ARG A 302 17.30 -7.30 -7.83
CA ARG A 302 16.84 -8.68 -7.95
C ARG A 302 16.47 -9.08 -9.37
N ASP A 303 15.80 -8.21 -10.10
CA ASP A 303 15.19 -8.58 -11.38
C ASP A 303 16.13 -8.25 -12.54
N LEU A 304 16.63 -7.01 -12.57
CA LEU A 304 17.48 -6.51 -13.66
C LEU A 304 18.96 -6.88 -13.47
N GLY A 305 19.51 -6.61 -12.29
CA GLY A 305 20.92 -6.84 -11.99
C GLY A 305 21.25 -8.25 -11.51
N ARG A 306 20.26 -8.97 -10.95
CA ARG A 306 20.43 -10.29 -10.30
C ARG A 306 21.66 -10.32 -9.38
N VAL A 307 21.77 -9.28 -8.57
CA VAL A 307 22.95 -8.91 -7.80
C VAL A 307 23.23 -9.94 -6.72
N GLY A 308 24.49 -10.36 -6.63
CA GLY A 308 24.98 -11.31 -5.64
C GLY A 308 26.50 -11.26 -5.51
N PRO A 309 27.10 -12.29 -4.87
CA PRO A 309 28.55 -12.42 -4.77
C PRO A 309 29.23 -12.34 -6.14
N GLY A 310 30.21 -11.44 -6.26
CA GLY A 310 30.99 -11.25 -7.49
C GLY A 310 30.37 -10.30 -8.52
N THR A 311 29.16 -9.77 -8.30
CA THR A 311 28.61 -8.70 -9.15
C THR A 311 29.37 -7.39 -8.89
N ARG A 312 29.87 -6.74 -9.95
CA ARG A 312 30.47 -5.39 -9.86
C ARG A 312 29.48 -4.34 -10.34
N MET A 313 29.05 -3.46 -9.43
CA MET A 313 28.05 -2.44 -9.71
C MET A 313 28.66 -1.04 -9.74
N LEU A 314 28.26 -0.25 -10.73
CA LEU A 314 28.46 1.19 -10.75
C LEU A 314 27.13 1.90 -10.44
N VAL A 315 27.10 2.67 -9.36
CA VAL A 315 25.92 3.43 -8.91
C VAL A 315 26.18 4.92 -9.02
N HIS A 316 25.52 5.59 -9.95
CA HIS A 316 25.60 7.04 -10.04
C HIS A 316 24.75 7.73 -9.00
N ALA A 317 25.16 8.94 -8.63
CA ALA A 317 24.51 9.73 -7.58
C ALA A 317 24.35 8.92 -6.28
N ALA A 318 25.43 8.28 -5.83
CA ALA A 318 25.43 7.35 -4.70
C ALA A 318 24.97 7.97 -3.36
N ALA A 319 25.01 9.30 -3.23
CA ALA A 319 24.48 10.04 -2.07
C ALA A 319 23.02 10.53 -2.25
N GLY A 320 22.39 10.20 -3.39
CA GLY A 320 21.00 10.54 -3.68
C GLY A 320 20.01 9.51 -3.13
N GLY A 321 18.73 9.78 -3.34
CA GLY A 321 17.65 8.99 -2.76
C GLY A 321 17.68 7.50 -3.12
N VAL A 322 17.86 7.12 -4.39
CA VAL A 322 17.96 5.70 -4.79
C VAL A 322 19.37 5.16 -4.56
N GLY A 323 20.40 5.95 -4.91
CA GLY A 323 21.80 5.52 -4.84
C GLY A 323 22.23 5.12 -3.43
N SER A 324 21.79 5.84 -2.40
CA SER A 324 22.12 5.55 -1.01
C SER A 324 21.53 4.23 -0.52
N LEU A 325 20.34 3.84 -1.00
CA LEU A 325 19.71 2.56 -0.68
C LEU A 325 20.41 1.41 -1.43
N LEU A 326 20.71 1.62 -2.72
CA LEU A 326 21.38 0.63 -3.56
C LEU A 326 22.75 0.24 -3.00
N CYS A 327 23.54 1.19 -2.53
CA CYS A 327 24.91 0.92 -2.10
C CYS A 327 24.96 -0.07 -0.93
N GLY A 328 24.22 0.21 0.15
CA GLY A 328 24.16 -0.68 1.31
C GLY A 328 23.51 -2.02 0.96
N TRP A 329 22.41 -1.99 0.22
CA TRP A 329 21.66 -3.21 -0.09
C TRP A 329 22.44 -4.14 -1.03
N ALA A 330 23.04 -3.62 -2.11
CA ALA A 330 23.89 -4.41 -3.00
C ALA A 330 25.07 -5.04 -2.26
N ARG A 331 25.72 -4.27 -1.36
CA ARG A 331 26.82 -4.78 -0.54
C ARG A 331 26.37 -5.91 0.38
N SER A 332 25.19 -5.80 0.99
CA SER A 332 24.63 -6.88 1.83
C SER A 332 24.36 -8.17 1.05
N LEU A 333 24.21 -8.08 -0.28
CA LEU A 333 24.06 -9.21 -1.19
C LEU A 333 25.40 -9.75 -1.69
N GLY A 334 26.54 -9.16 -1.31
CA GLY A 334 27.88 -9.61 -1.68
C GLY A 334 28.47 -8.96 -2.93
N ALA A 335 27.85 -7.88 -3.45
CA ALA A 335 28.35 -7.17 -4.61
C ALA A 335 29.48 -6.19 -4.27
N THR A 336 30.39 -5.98 -5.21
CA THR A 336 31.36 -4.88 -5.19
C THR A 336 30.69 -3.62 -5.72
N VAL A 337 30.59 -2.56 -4.91
CA VAL A 337 29.88 -1.34 -5.28
C VAL A 337 30.85 -0.18 -5.45
N VAL A 338 30.85 0.40 -6.64
CA VAL A 338 31.49 1.67 -6.97
C VAL A 338 30.41 2.74 -7.12
N GLY A 339 30.51 3.82 -6.35
CA GLY A 339 29.56 4.94 -6.41
C GLY A 339 30.19 6.20 -6.97
N THR A 340 29.45 6.98 -7.76
CA THR A 340 29.89 8.35 -8.13
C THR A 340 29.11 9.43 -7.39
N VAL A 341 29.81 10.48 -7.00
CA VAL A 341 29.25 11.66 -6.31
C VAL A 341 29.89 12.96 -6.80
N SER A 342 29.29 14.10 -6.46
CA SER A 342 29.76 15.43 -6.89
C SER A 342 30.65 16.16 -5.88
N SER A 343 30.80 15.65 -4.65
CA SER A 343 31.59 16.32 -3.60
C SER A 343 32.07 15.35 -2.53
N GLU A 344 33.11 15.74 -1.79
CA GLU A 344 33.63 14.97 -0.66
C GLU A 344 32.62 14.80 0.48
N ALA A 345 31.77 15.82 0.72
CA ALA A 345 30.69 15.71 1.70
C ALA A 345 29.71 14.58 1.33
N LYS A 346 29.36 14.48 0.04
CA LYS A 346 28.55 13.38 -0.48
C LYS A 346 29.31 12.05 -0.48
N ALA A 347 30.62 12.08 -0.65
CA ALA A 347 31.43 10.86 -0.58
C ALA A 347 31.41 10.25 0.81
N ARG A 348 31.53 11.08 1.87
CA ARG A 348 31.36 10.64 3.25
C ARG A 348 29.97 10.04 3.48
N PHE A 349 28.93 10.76 3.08
CA PHE A 349 27.56 10.27 3.18
C PHE A 349 27.36 8.91 2.47
N ALA A 350 27.87 8.75 1.24
CA ALA A 350 27.76 7.51 0.48
C ALA A 350 28.48 6.34 1.17
N ARG A 351 29.67 6.58 1.75
CA ARG A 351 30.42 5.57 2.53
C ARG A 351 29.65 5.14 3.77
N ASP A 352 29.06 6.08 4.49
CA ASP A 352 28.22 5.79 5.67
C ASP A 352 26.99 4.93 5.32
N HIS A 353 26.52 5.02 4.07
CA HIS A 353 25.42 4.24 3.50
C HIS A 353 25.89 3.02 2.71
N GLY A 354 27.10 2.53 2.97
CA GLY A 354 27.57 1.23 2.47
C GLY A 354 28.24 1.25 1.11
N CYS A 355 28.48 2.43 0.51
CA CYS A 355 29.26 2.53 -0.72
C CYS A 355 30.75 2.40 -0.40
N GLU A 356 31.35 1.26 -0.77
CA GLU A 356 32.74 0.94 -0.43
C GLU A 356 33.73 1.85 -1.16
N HIS A 357 33.62 1.91 -2.49
CA HIS A 357 34.48 2.74 -3.32
C HIS A 357 33.68 3.92 -3.87
N VAL A 358 34.09 5.13 -3.52
CA VAL A 358 33.40 6.35 -3.96
C VAL A 358 34.32 7.23 -4.79
N ILE A 359 33.87 7.54 -6.01
CA ILE A 359 34.54 8.43 -6.95
C ILE A 359 33.87 9.80 -6.89
N VAL A 360 34.66 10.84 -6.60
CA VAL A 360 34.21 12.23 -6.69
C VAL A 360 34.49 12.75 -8.10
N ALA A 361 33.51 12.62 -8.99
CA ALA A 361 33.65 12.97 -10.42
C ALA A 361 32.88 14.26 -10.74
N ARG A 362 33.51 15.42 -10.54
CA ARG A 362 32.90 16.73 -10.83
C ARG A 362 32.89 17.07 -12.32
N ASP A 363 33.92 16.65 -13.02
CA ASP A 363 34.13 16.78 -14.47
C ASP A 363 33.44 15.66 -15.26
N GLY A 364 32.77 14.73 -14.57
CA GLY A 364 32.11 13.59 -15.17
C GLY A 364 33.06 12.45 -15.56
N ARG A 365 34.35 12.53 -15.23
CA ARG A 365 35.34 11.49 -15.53
C ARG A 365 35.34 10.44 -14.42
N PHE A 366 34.98 9.20 -14.74
CA PHE A 366 34.93 8.10 -13.77
C PHE A 366 35.35 6.75 -14.35
N ALA A 367 35.39 6.59 -15.67
CA ALA A 367 35.63 5.29 -16.30
C ALA A 367 36.97 4.68 -15.90
N ASP A 368 38.06 5.44 -15.94
CA ASP A 368 39.40 4.95 -15.60
C ASP A 368 39.48 4.48 -14.14
N ALA A 369 38.81 5.19 -13.22
CA ALA A 369 38.75 4.82 -11.81
C ALA A 369 37.92 3.54 -11.59
N VAL A 370 36.79 3.39 -12.30
CA VAL A 370 36.00 2.15 -12.28
C VAL A 370 36.82 0.97 -12.81
N GLN A 371 37.52 1.15 -13.94
CA GLN A 371 38.39 0.12 -14.52
C GLN A 371 39.53 -0.26 -13.59
N ALA A 372 40.20 0.72 -12.97
CA ALA A 372 41.29 0.46 -12.04
C ALA A 372 40.81 -0.26 -10.76
N HIS A 373 39.60 0.03 -10.28
CA HIS A 373 39.09 -0.54 -9.04
C HIS A 373 38.57 -1.97 -9.20
N CYS A 374 37.76 -2.23 -10.23
CA CYS A 374 37.09 -3.52 -10.38
C CYS A 374 37.19 -4.14 -11.78
N GLY A 375 37.98 -3.58 -12.70
CA GLY A 375 38.10 -4.09 -14.07
C GLY A 375 36.85 -3.87 -14.92
N GLY A 376 36.06 -2.86 -14.57
CA GLY A 376 34.80 -2.52 -15.24
C GLY A 376 33.56 -3.02 -14.50
N ALA A 377 32.41 -2.41 -14.80
CA ALA A 377 31.13 -2.75 -14.16
C ALA A 377 30.35 -3.79 -14.96
N ASP A 378 29.71 -4.75 -14.26
CA ASP A 378 28.74 -5.69 -14.82
C ASP A 378 27.34 -5.09 -14.90
N PHE A 379 27.05 -4.14 -14.00
CA PHE A 379 25.73 -3.51 -13.90
C PHE A 379 25.88 -2.02 -13.55
N ILE A 380 25.36 -1.15 -14.41
CA ILE A 380 25.43 0.30 -14.24
C ILE A 380 24.03 0.83 -13.95
N VAL A 381 23.86 1.54 -12.83
CA VAL A 381 22.65 2.27 -12.48
C VAL A 381 22.88 3.76 -12.68
N ASP A 382 22.27 4.32 -13.72
CA ASP A 382 22.51 5.67 -14.21
C ASP A 382 21.30 6.60 -14.03
N GLY A 383 21.51 7.71 -13.34
CA GLY A 383 20.56 8.83 -13.22
C GLY A 383 21.09 10.15 -13.77
N LEU A 384 22.30 10.17 -14.36
CA LEU A 384 22.97 11.38 -14.84
C LEU A 384 22.48 11.77 -16.24
N GLY A 385 22.24 10.82 -17.13
CA GLY A 385 21.74 11.06 -18.48
C GLY A 385 22.84 11.36 -19.51
N GLY A 386 22.52 12.22 -20.49
CA GLY A 386 23.34 12.44 -21.70
C GLY A 386 24.85 12.65 -21.48
N PRO A 387 25.28 13.52 -20.54
CA PRO A 387 26.71 13.77 -20.31
C PRO A 387 27.52 12.55 -19.86
N ALA A 388 26.89 11.52 -19.29
CA ALA A 388 27.58 10.34 -18.75
C ALA A 388 27.71 9.20 -19.77
N VAL A 389 27.08 9.29 -20.94
CA VAL A 389 26.97 8.18 -21.91
C VAL A 389 28.35 7.61 -22.31
N ALA A 390 29.31 8.48 -22.65
CA ALA A 390 30.63 8.04 -23.09
C ALA A 390 31.42 7.34 -21.96
N GLU A 391 31.36 7.89 -20.76
CA GLU A 391 32.04 7.34 -19.60
C GLU A 391 31.38 6.04 -19.11
N ASN A 392 30.05 5.90 -19.20
CA ASN A 392 29.35 4.64 -18.91
C ASN A 392 29.81 3.51 -19.83
N LEU A 393 29.90 3.78 -21.13
CA LEU A 393 30.37 2.78 -22.10
C LEU A 393 31.83 2.41 -21.88
N ALA A 394 32.67 3.35 -21.44
CA ALA A 394 34.05 3.09 -21.09
C ALA A 394 34.19 2.30 -19.77
N ALA A 395 33.40 2.64 -18.75
CA ALA A 395 33.38 2.00 -17.43
C ALA A 395 32.78 0.59 -17.43
N ALA A 396 31.91 0.28 -18.39
CA ALA A 396 31.29 -1.04 -18.54
C ALA A 396 32.31 -2.15 -18.85
N ASP A 397 32.08 -3.36 -18.34
CA ASP A 397 32.75 -4.58 -18.82
C ASP A 397 31.90 -5.33 -19.86
N ARG A 398 32.42 -6.44 -20.40
CA ARG A 398 31.72 -7.34 -21.31
C ARG A 398 30.44 -7.86 -20.67
N ARG A 399 29.35 -7.79 -21.44
CA ARG A 399 27.98 -8.14 -21.06
C ARG A 399 27.40 -7.26 -19.95
N CYS A 400 27.97 -6.08 -19.74
CA CYS A 400 27.43 -5.11 -18.82
C CYS A 400 25.98 -4.77 -19.17
N HIS A 401 25.12 -4.74 -18.16
CA HIS A 401 23.77 -4.23 -18.28
C HIS A 401 23.71 -2.78 -17.77
N TRP A 402 23.44 -1.84 -18.68
CA TRP A 402 23.32 -0.42 -18.37
C TRP A 402 21.84 -0.03 -18.22
N VAL A 403 21.47 0.39 -17.01
CA VAL A 403 20.14 0.85 -16.66
C VAL A 403 20.12 2.35 -16.52
N SER A 404 19.27 3.03 -17.32
CA SER A 404 19.00 4.46 -17.19
C SER A 404 17.70 4.68 -16.41
N LEU A 405 17.79 5.15 -15.17
CA LEU A 405 16.63 5.52 -14.33
C LEU A 405 16.18 6.97 -14.51
N GLY A 406 17.08 7.83 -14.99
CA GLY A 406 16.84 9.26 -15.01
C GLY A 406 17.86 10.01 -15.82
N GLN A 407 17.66 11.30 -15.88
CA GLN A 407 18.40 12.21 -16.75
C GLN A 407 18.60 13.55 -16.02
N ALA A 408 19.07 13.48 -14.78
CA ALA A 408 19.23 14.65 -13.92
C ALA A 408 20.17 15.68 -14.55
N GLY A 409 21.23 15.23 -15.21
CA GLY A 409 22.22 16.02 -15.96
C GLY A 409 21.74 16.55 -17.31
N GLY A 410 20.64 16.04 -17.84
CA GLY A 410 20.11 16.39 -19.16
C GLY A 410 19.65 15.17 -19.96
N PRO A 411 18.83 15.37 -20.99
CA PRO A 411 18.22 14.29 -21.75
C PRO A 411 19.26 13.36 -22.37
N LEU A 412 18.92 12.08 -22.44
CA LEU A 412 19.73 11.11 -23.17
C LEU A 412 19.59 11.37 -24.69
N PRO A 413 20.70 11.47 -25.44
CA PRO A 413 20.65 11.49 -26.90
C PRO A 413 20.19 10.11 -27.43
N PRO A 414 19.79 10.01 -28.72
CA PRO A 414 19.61 8.73 -29.38
C PRO A 414 20.83 7.83 -29.16
N LEU A 415 20.59 6.61 -28.68
CA LEU A 415 21.65 5.65 -28.43
C LEU A 415 21.93 4.84 -29.70
N GLU A 416 23.08 5.07 -30.30
CA GLU A 416 23.60 4.25 -31.40
C GLU A 416 23.85 2.81 -30.90
N VAL A 417 22.99 1.87 -31.30
CA VAL A 417 22.99 0.48 -30.80
C VAL A 417 24.32 -0.22 -31.05
N ASP A 418 25.02 0.12 -32.14
CA ASP A 418 26.33 -0.44 -32.48
C ASP A 418 27.39 -0.18 -31.40
N ARG A 419 27.22 0.87 -30.58
CA ARG A 419 28.13 1.14 -29.44
C ARG A 419 28.06 0.06 -28.37
N LEU A 420 26.97 -0.71 -28.31
CA LEU A 420 26.81 -1.82 -27.37
C LEU A 420 27.49 -3.11 -27.88
N LEU A 421 27.73 -3.25 -29.19
CA LEU A 421 28.29 -4.47 -29.80
C LEU A 421 29.70 -4.78 -29.31
N ALA A 422 30.53 -3.76 -29.10
CA ALA A 422 31.93 -3.90 -28.68
C ALA A 422 32.10 -4.72 -27.38
N LYS A 423 31.09 -4.66 -26.50
CA LYS A 423 31.09 -5.35 -25.20
C LYS A 423 29.87 -6.26 -25.03
N SER A 424 29.06 -6.51 -26.07
CA SER A 424 27.81 -7.29 -25.97
C SER A 424 26.88 -6.80 -24.85
N MET A 425 26.76 -5.48 -24.70
CA MET A 425 26.01 -4.84 -23.61
C MET A 425 24.50 -4.89 -23.85
N THR A 426 23.74 -4.74 -22.77
CA THR A 426 22.30 -4.51 -22.81
C THR A 426 21.96 -3.16 -22.20
N PHE A 427 20.94 -2.50 -22.72
CA PHE A 427 20.45 -1.21 -22.22
C PHE A 427 18.97 -1.30 -21.85
N THR A 428 18.55 -0.72 -20.73
CA THR A 428 17.13 -0.66 -20.33
C THR A 428 16.80 0.65 -19.63
N ARG A 429 15.57 1.12 -19.83
CA ARG A 429 15.02 2.30 -19.19
C ARG A 429 13.73 1.92 -18.46
N PRO A 430 13.82 1.40 -17.21
CA PRO A 430 12.68 0.85 -16.50
C PRO A 430 11.82 1.94 -15.85
N VAL A 431 10.54 1.65 -15.68
CA VAL A 431 9.58 2.47 -14.92
C VAL A 431 9.09 1.65 -13.74
N VAL A 432 9.18 2.21 -12.52
CA VAL A 432 8.85 1.47 -11.28
C VAL A 432 7.46 0.84 -11.29
N PHE A 433 6.50 1.51 -11.93
CA PHE A 433 5.10 1.06 -12.00
C PHE A 433 4.93 -0.24 -12.79
N ASP A 434 5.79 -0.52 -13.76
CA ASP A 434 5.77 -1.78 -14.53
C ASP A 434 6.17 -3.00 -13.67
N PHE A 435 6.89 -2.76 -12.57
CA PHE A 435 7.38 -3.79 -11.64
C PHE A 435 6.43 -4.03 -10.46
N VAL A 436 5.27 -3.35 -10.44
CA VAL A 436 4.24 -3.49 -9.40
C VAL A 436 2.83 -3.63 -9.99
N THR A 437 2.73 -4.12 -11.23
CA THR A 437 1.45 -4.24 -11.94
C THR A 437 0.63 -5.44 -11.47
N ARG A 438 1.27 -6.54 -11.04
CA ARG A 438 0.53 -7.74 -10.65
C ARG A 438 0.09 -7.66 -9.19
N ARG A 439 -1.07 -8.28 -8.91
CA ARG A 439 -1.65 -8.34 -7.56
C ARG A 439 -0.61 -8.88 -6.57
N GLY A 440 -0.32 -8.10 -5.53
CA GLY A 440 0.61 -8.47 -4.47
C GLY A 440 2.08 -8.11 -4.72
N GLU A 441 2.50 -7.72 -5.94
CA GLU A 441 3.89 -7.37 -6.22
C GLU A 441 4.36 -6.17 -5.39
N LEU A 442 3.54 -5.11 -5.31
CA LEU A 442 3.86 -3.95 -4.48
C LEU A 442 4.05 -4.34 -3.01
N GLN A 443 3.14 -5.15 -2.46
CA GLN A 443 3.19 -5.59 -1.07
C GLN A 443 4.44 -6.44 -0.80
N GLN A 444 4.78 -7.36 -1.71
CA GLN A 444 5.99 -8.19 -1.59
C GLN A 444 7.28 -7.36 -1.66
N ARG A 445 7.35 -6.38 -2.57
CA ARG A 445 8.52 -5.50 -2.69
C ARG A 445 8.65 -4.58 -1.49
N ALA A 446 7.56 -3.96 -1.05
CA ALA A 446 7.54 -3.14 0.15
C ALA A 446 8.01 -3.96 1.36
N GLN A 447 7.54 -5.20 1.51
CA GLN A 447 8.01 -6.07 2.59
C GLN A 447 9.53 -6.28 2.56
N ARG A 448 10.13 -6.51 1.38
CA ARG A 448 11.59 -6.63 1.25
C ARG A 448 12.33 -5.34 1.59
N VAL A 449 11.75 -4.18 1.28
CA VAL A 449 12.31 -2.87 1.70
C VAL A 449 12.28 -2.75 3.22
N TRP A 450 11.18 -3.13 3.86
CA TRP A 450 11.06 -3.14 5.32
C TRP A 450 12.03 -4.10 5.99
N ASP A 451 12.20 -5.30 5.44
CA ASP A 451 13.16 -6.29 5.95
C ASP A 451 14.61 -5.82 5.75
N ALA A 452 14.91 -5.10 4.67
CA ALA A 452 16.22 -4.49 4.44
C ALA A 452 16.52 -3.37 5.44
N LEU A 453 15.52 -2.55 5.82
CA LEU A 453 15.65 -1.59 6.91
C LEU A 453 15.88 -2.31 8.25
N ARG A 454 15.06 -3.32 8.57
CA ARG A 454 15.13 -4.05 9.84
C ARG A 454 16.48 -4.76 10.04
N SER A 455 17.04 -5.33 8.97
CA SER A 455 18.34 -6.00 9.00
C SER A 455 19.53 -5.04 9.00
N GLY A 456 19.31 -3.75 8.75
CA GLY A 456 20.36 -2.75 8.59
C GLY A 456 21.11 -2.83 7.25
N ALA A 457 20.68 -3.69 6.32
CA ALA A 457 21.18 -3.71 4.94
C ALA A 457 20.93 -2.36 4.24
N VAL A 458 19.82 -1.71 4.58
CA VAL A 458 19.50 -0.34 4.19
C VAL A 458 19.40 0.50 5.45
N ARG A 459 20.07 1.67 5.45
CA ARG A 459 19.91 2.65 6.53
C ARG A 459 18.71 3.56 6.23
N PRO A 460 17.97 4.02 7.26
CA PRO A 460 16.97 5.07 7.08
C PRO A 460 17.61 6.31 6.43
N PRO A 461 16.95 6.93 5.44
CA PRO A 461 17.50 8.10 4.78
C PRO A 461 17.56 9.29 5.74
N ALA A 462 18.52 10.19 5.54
CA ALA A 462 18.41 11.54 6.10
C ALA A 462 17.22 12.27 5.45
N ILE A 463 16.33 12.84 6.26
CA ILE A 463 15.08 13.46 5.80
C ILE A 463 15.11 14.97 6.05
N GLU A 464 15.06 15.74 4.98
CA GLU A 464 14.82 17.20 5.02
C GLU A 464 13.32 17.46 4.82
N ARG A 465 12.71 18.22 5.74
CA ARG A 465 11.25 18.42 5.82
C ARG A 465 10.86 19.80 5.32
N PHE A 466 9.80 19.87 4.53
CA PHE A 466 9.15 21.11 4.12
C PHE A 466 7.65 20.99 4.39
N SER A 467 6.95 22.08 4.71
CA SER A 467 5.48 22.03 4.70
C SER A 467 4.96 21.79 3.29
N LEU A 468 3.75 21.26 3.15
CA LEU A 468 3.07 21.10 1.86
C LEU A 468 3.06 22.43 1.08
N ASP A 469 2.69 23.54 1.72
CA ASP A 469 2.67 24.87 1.10
C ASP A 469 4.07 25.37 0.66
N ALA A 470 5.15 24.80 1.20
CA ALA A 470 6.53 25.09 0.80
C ALA A 470 7.06 24.16 -0.31
N ALA A 471 6.18 23.42 -1.03
CA ALA A 471 6.58 22.53 -2.12
C ALA A 471 7.49 23.18 -3.17
N GLY A 472 7.26 24.45 -3.51
CA GLY A 472 8.15 25.21 -4.42
C GLY A 472 9.57 25.40 -3.88
N GLN A 473 9.75 25.54 -2.57
CA GLN A 473 11.07 25.58 -1.93
C GLN A 473 11.73 24.20 -1.93
N ALA A 474 10.97 23.16 -1.58
CA ALA A 474 11.45 21.77 -1.59
C ALA A 474 11.94 21.35 -2.99
N HIS A 475 11.21 21.75 -4.04
CA HIS A 475 11.63 21.53 -5.43
C HIS A 475 12.92 22.28 -5.78
N ARG A 476 13.06 23.56 -5.41
CA ARG A 476 14.33 24.30 -5.59
C ARG A 476 15.48 23.59 -4.89
N ARG A 477 15.26 23.11 -3.67
CA ARG A 477 16.24 22.37 -2.89
C ARG A 477 16.67 21.10 -3.60
N LEU A 478 15.73 20.30 -4.11
CA LEU A 478 16.04 19.09 -4.87
C LEU A 478 16.83 19.39 -6.17
N GLU A 479 16.43 20.43 -6.91
CA GLU A 479 17.05 20.81 -8.19
C GLU A 479 18.46 21.40 -8.02
N SER A 480 18.77 22.02 -6.87
CA SER A 480 20.12 22.53 -6.57
C SER A 480 21.19 21.42 -6.55
N ARG A 481 20.77 20.16 -6.35
CA ARG A 481 21.64 19.01 -6.12
C ARG A 481 22.58 19.18 -4.92
N GLU A 482 22.30 20.08 -3.99
CA GLU A 482 23.06 20.22 -2.76
C GLU A 482 22.57 19.29 -1.65
N SER A 483 21.35 18.75 -1.78
CA SER A 483 20.79 17.81 -0.82
C SER A 483 21.47 16.44 -0.87
N THR A 484 21.42 15.76 0.28
CA THR A 484 21.75 14.35 0.48
C THR A 484 20.53 13.65 1.07
N GLY A 485 20.29 12.40 0.70
CA GLY A 485 19.13 11.65 1.20
C GLY A 485 17.81 12.05 0.53
N SER A 486 16.75 12.13 1.32
CA SER A 486 15.36 12.31 0.86
C SER A 486 14.76 13.61 1.37
N LEU A 487 13.86 14.18 0.57
CA LEU A 487 13.02 15.30 0.98
C LEU A 487 11.57 14.81 1.11
N VAL A 488 10.86 15.33 2.11
CA VAL A 488 9.43 15.05 2.30
C VAL A 488 8.65 16.35 2.50
N LEU A 489 7.41 16.34 2.06
CA LEU A 489 6.44 17.38 2.40
C LEU A 489 5.58 16.88 3.57
N VAL A 490 5.47 17.67 4.63
CA VAL A 490 4.62 17.37 5.79
C VAL A 490 3.33 18.19 5.72
N THR A 491 2.23 17.58 6.15
CA THR A 491 0.85 18.09 5.98
C THR A 491 0.15 18.38 7.28
#